data_AF-A0A9N8QNE1-F1
#
_entry.id   AF-A0A9N8QNE1-F1
#
_cell.length_a   1.000
_cell.length_b   1.000
_cell.length_c   1.000
_cell.angle_alpha   90.00
_cell.angle_beta   90.00
_cell.angle_gamma   90.00
#
_symmetry.space_group_name_H-M   'P 1'
#
loop_
_entity.id
_entity.type
_entity.pdbx_description
1 polymer ?
#
loop_
_entity_poly.entity_id
_entity_poly.type
_entity_poly.pdbx_seq_one_letter_code
_entity_poly.pdbx_strand_id
1 'polypeptide(L)'
;MNARTVWRNVVQLAAVTTLAARRAILPNEIDKLDAILRDYGRTTADLFGARAIIYNLHLASHLPEHIRRFGPCYHFSAYHFERMNGQLGRTSTNRHRNGEIETTYTTAFITNGRFEYQLAREEIQLEASISRRMPPIKRPVLDQLTSQSLLSTIGIVEVLLSAG
;
A
#
# COMPACT_ATOMS: atom_id res chain seq x y z
N MET A 1 -6.91 35.38 -16.39
CA MET A 1 -7.16 34.08 -15.74
C MET A 1 -8.67 33.83 -15.68
N ASN A 2 -9.19 32.79 -16.33
CA ASN A 2 -10.63 32.50 -16.38
C ASN A 2 -11.02 31.60 -15.17
N ALA A 3 -11.94 32.08 -14.33
CA ALA A 3 -12.38 31.35 -13.13
C ALA A 3 -12.90 29.93 -13.44
N ARG A 4 -13.61 29.74 -14.55
CA ARG A 4 -14.10 28.42 -14.98
C ARG A 4 -12.95 27.45 -15.24
N THR A 5 -11.86 27.92 -15.86
CA THR A 5 -10.69 27.10 -16.17
C THR A 5 -9.93 26.72 -14.90
N VAL A 6 -9.82 27.64 -13.94
CA VAL A 6 -9.25 27.35 -12.61
C VAL A 6 -10.06 26.27 -11.89
N TRP A 7 -11.38 26.41 -11.85
CA TRP A 7 -12.26 25.39 -11.25
C TRP A 7 -12.13 24.04 -11.92
N ARG A 8 -12.07 24.00 -13.26
CA ARG A 8 -11.82 22.76 -14.01
C ARG A 8 -10.51 22.11 -13.57
N ASN A 9 -9.44 22.90 -13.42
CA ASN A 9 -8.12 22.41 -12.98
C ASN A 9 -8.16 21.81 -11.57
N VAL A 10 -8.85 22.46 -10.64
CA VAL A 10 -9.04 21.94 -9.27
C VAL A 10 -9.84 20.63 -9.27
N VAL A 11 -10.91 20.55 -10.07
CA VAL A 11 -11.73 19.33 -10.18
C VAL A 11 -10.94 18.19 -10.81
N GLN A 12 -10.12 18.45 -11.84
CA GLN A 12 -9.22 17.45 -12.42
C GLN A 12 -8.26 16.89 -11.37
N LEU A 13 -7.62 17.76 -10.58
CA LEU A 13 -6.74 17.32 -9.49
C LEU A 13 -7.47 16.45 -8.47
N ALA A 14 -8.66 16.87 -8.03
CA ALA A 14 -9.47 16.08 -7.10
C ALA A 14 -9.88 14.71 -7.67
N ALA A 15 -10.19 14.64 -8.97
CA ALA A 15 -10.49 13.38 -9.64
C ALA A 15 -9.26 12.46 -9.70
N VAL A 16 -8.09 13.00 -10.02
CA VAL A 16 -6.80 12.28 -10.02
C VAL A 16 -6.52 11.70 -8.64
N THR A 17 -6.60 12.50 -7.57
CA THR A 17 -6.33 12.04 -6.20
C THR A 17 -7.33 10.97 -5.77
N THR A 18 -8.60 11.11 -6.15
CA THR A 18 -9.65 10.14 -5.82
C THR A 18 -9.42 8.80 -6.50
N LEU A 19 -9.07 8.79 -7.79
CA LEU A 19 -8.76 7.56 -8.53
C LEU A 19 -7.48 6.90 -7.99
N ALA A 20 -6.42 7.67 -7.76
CA ALA A 20 -5.15 7.17 -7.26
C ALA A 20 -5.25 6.58 -5.84
N ALA A 21 -6.13 7.11 -4.99
CA ALA A 21 -6.30 6.65 -3.61
C ALA A 21 -7.10 5.34 -3.47
N ARG A 22 -7.63 4.78 -4.57
CA ARG A 22 -8.43 3.56 -4.52
C ARG A 22 -7.58 2.35 -4.13
N ARG A 23 -8.21 1.42 -3.41
CA ARG A 23 -7.62 0.12 -3.06
C ARG A 23 -7.67 -0.91 -4.18
N ALA A 24 -8.50 -0.66 -5.18
CA ALA A 24 -8.60 -1.45 -6.41
C ALA A 24 -8.84 -0.46 -7.57
N ILE A 25 -8.19 -0.68 -8.70
CA ILE A 25 -8.31 0.18 -9.88
C ILE A 25 -8.27 -0.66 -11.15
N LEU A 26 -9.31 -0.52 -11.99
CA LEU A 26 -9.44 -1.29 -13.22
C LEU A 26 -8.58 -0.69 -14.35
N PRO A 27 -8.16 -1.48 -15.35
CA PRO A 27 -7.35 -0.98 -16.47
C PRO A 27 -7.93 0.25 -17.17
N ASN A 28 -9.24 0.26 -17.44
CA ASN A 28 -9.93 1.39 -18.05
C ASN A 28 -9.98 2.64 -17.14
N GLU A 29 -9.90 2.46 -15.82
CA GLU A 29 -9.81 3.57 -14.86
C GLU A 29 -8.40 4.14 -14.79
N ILE A 30 -7.37 3.31 -15.03
CA ILE A 30 -5.99 3.77 -15.21
C ILE A 30 -5.89 4.64 -16.47
N ASP A 31 -6.55 4.26 -17.56
CA ASP A 31 -6.57 5.06 -18.79
C ASP A 31 -7.28 6.41 -18.58
N LYS A 32 -8.38 6.42 -17.82
CA LYS A 32 -9.05 7.66 -17.39
C LYS A 32 -8.13 8.53 -16.52
N LEU A 33 -7.42 7.93 -15.57
CA LEU A 33 -6.47 8.62 -14.71
C LEU A 33 -5.36 9.29 -15.54
N ASP A 34 -4.78 8.59 -16.51
CA ASP A 34 -3.76 9.14 -17.43
C ASP A 34 -4.30 10.33 -18.21
N ALA A 35 -5.50 10.20 -18.79
CA ALA A 35 -6.13 11.29 -19.54
C ALA A 35 -6.36 12.54 -18.68
N ILE A 36 -6.90 12.38 -17.46
CA ILE A 36 -7.17 13.50 -16.55
C ILE A 36 -5.87 14.13 -16.05
N LEU A 37 -4.84 13.34 -15.73
CA LEU A 37 -3.51 13.84 -15.31
C LEU A 37 -2.85 14.69 -16.40
N ARG A 38 -2.91 14.26 -17.66
CA ARG A 38 -2.36 15.01 -18.79
C ARG A 38 -3.12 16.32 -19.00
N ASP A 39 -4.44 16.30 -18.90
CA ASP A 39 -5.28 17.50 -19.04
C ASP A 39 -5.08 18.48 -17.87
N TYR A 40 -4.90 17.96 -16.65
CA TYR A 40 -4.51 18.72 -15.47
C TYR A 40 -3.16 19.41 -15.68
N GLY A 41 -2.14 18.67 -16.13
CA GLY A 41 -0.81 19.22 -16.40
C GLY A 41 -0.84 20.31 -17.47
N ARG A 42 -1.53 20.08 -18.58
CA ARG A 42 -1.71 21.09 -19.65
C ARG A 42 -2.42 22.34 -19.14
N THR A 43 -3.57 22.16 -18.48
CA THR A 43 -4.35 23.29 -17.95
C THR A 43 -3.54 24.06 -16.88
N THR A 44 -2.70 23.38 -16.09
CA THR A 44 -1.80 24.02 -15.11
C THR A 44 -0.75 24.87 -15.82
N ALA A 45 -0.12 24.35 -16.88
CA ALA A 45 0.86 25.11 -17.67
C ALA A 45 0.21 26.33 -18.36
N ASP A 46 -1.01 26.20 -18.86
CA ASP A 46 -1.74 27.29 -19.51
C ASP A 46 -2.16 28.39 -18.51
N LEU A 47 -2.58 28.00 -17.30
CA LEU A 47 -3.05 28.93 -16.27
C LEU A 47 -1.91 29.67 -15.56
N PHE A 48 -0.83 28.95 -15.24
CA PHE A 48 0.22 29.41 -14.33
C PHE A 48 1.60 29.48 -14.99
N GLY A 49 1.70 29.13 -16.27
CA GLY A 49 2.94 29.09 -17.04
C GLY A 49 3.72 27.78 -16.87
N ALA A 50 4.63 27.50 -17.81
CA ALA A 50 5.43 26.27 -17.81
C ALA A 50 6.27 26.06 -16.53
N ARG A 51 6.66 27.14 -15.84
CA ARG A 51 7.38 27.08 -14.56
C ARG A 51 6.57 26.47 -13.42
N ALA A 52 5.24 26.44 -13.54
CA ALA A 52 4.37 25.78 -12.56
C ALA A 52 4.40 24.24 -12.69
N ILE A 53 4.95 23.70 -13.78
CA ILE A 53 5.19 22.27 -13.94
C ILE A 53 6.45 21.88 -13.18
N ILE A 54 6.29 21.81 -11.86
CA ILE A 54 7.35 21.39 -10.95
C ILE A 54 7.60 19.88 -11.04
N TYR A 55 8.74 19.45 -10.49
CA TYR A 55 9.17 18.06 -10.49
C TYR A 55 8.09 17.08 -10.02
N ASN A 56 7.40 17.38 -8.90
CA ASN A 56 6.37 16.50 -8.37
C ASN A 56 5.17 16.33 -9.33
N LEU A 57 4.82 17.38 -10.08
CA LEU A 57 3.76 17.31 -11.08
C LEU A 57 4.19 16.47 -12.28
N HIS A 58 5.46 16.59 -12.70
CA HIS A 58 6.02 15.73 -13.73
C HIS A 58 6.03 14.25 -13.30
N LEU A 59 6.50 13.95 -12.09
CA LEU A 59 6.45 12.59 -11.53
C LEU A 59 5.03 12.02 -11.49
N ALA A 60 4.04 12.84 -11.15
CA ALA A 60 2.64 12.42 -11.13
C ALA A 60 2.15 11.93 -12.51
N SER A 61 2.72 12.42 -13.63
CA SER A 61 2.35 11.94 -14.97
C SER A 61 2.78 10.49 -15.24
N HIS A 62 3.74 9.95 -14.49
CA HIS A 62 4.16 8.55 -14.57
C HIS A 62 3.34 7.62 -13.65
N LEU A 63 2.44 8.19 -12.85
CA LEU A 63 1.63 7.41 -11.90
C LEU A 63 0.82 6.28 -12.59
N PRO A 64 0.18 6.47 -13.76
CA PRO A 64 -0.52 5.39 -14.46
C PRO A 64 0.40 4.22 -14.84
N GLU A 65 1.64 4.49 -15.24
CA GLU A 65 2.62 3.45 -15.57
C GLU A 65 3.01 2.64 -14.33
N HIS A 66 3.23 3.32 -13.21
CA HIS A 66 3.52 2.68 -11.93
C HIS A 66 2.33 1.85 -11.44
N ILE A 67 1.10 2.33 -11.60
CA ILE A 67 -0.10 1.58 -11.21
C ILE A 67 -0.23 0.28 -12.02
N ARG A 68 0.06 0.31 -13.32
CA ARG A 68 0.03 -0.90 -14.15
C ARG A 68 1.07 -1.94 -13.71
N ARG A 69 2.21 -1.50 -13.18
CA ARG A 69 3.32 -2.39 -12.77
C ARG A 69 3.18 -2.92 -11.34
N PHE A 70 2.77 -2.06 -10.41
CA PHE A 70 2.81 -2.33 -8.97
C PHE A 70 1.43 -2.42 -8.34
N GLY A 71 0.37 -2.11 -9.10
CA GLY A 71 -1.00 -2.10 -8.60
C GLY A 71 -1.51 -0.76 -8.13
N PRO A 72 -2.64 -0.73 -7.42
CA PRO A 72 -3.19 0.49 -6.86
C PRO A 72 -2.16 1.24 -6.00
N CYS A 73 -2.06 2.57 -6.16
CA CYS A 73 -1.08 3.39 -5.43
C CYS A 73 -1.17 3.22 -3.92
N TYR A 74 -2.35 2.90 -3.40
CA TYR A 74 -2.57 2.60 -2.00
C TYR A 74 -1.46 1.69 -1.44
N HIS A 75 -1.12 0.61 -2.14
CA HIS A 75 -0.20 -0.43 -1.65
C HIS A 75 1.28 -0.05 -1.65
N PHE A 76 1.73 0.87 -2.51
CA PHE A 76 3.12 1.31 -2.57
C PHE A 76 3.33 2.77 -2.14
N SER A 77 2.25 3.45 -1.70
CA SER A 77 2.33 4.81 -1.21
C SER A 77 2.99 4.92 0.17
N ALA A 78 3.52 6.12 0.47
CA ALA A 78 4.07 6.43 1.79
C ALA A 78 3.02 6.46 2.92
N TYR A 79 1.72 6.46 2.59
CA TYR A 79 0.62 6.62 3.55
C TYR A 79 0.65 5.54 4.65
N HIS A 80 1.01 4.30 4.29
CA HIS A 80 1.16 3.22 5.25
C HIS A 80 2.27 3.50 6.27
N PHE A 81 3.42 3.99 5.80
CA PHE A 81 4.55 4.36 6.66
C PHE A 81 4.22 5.56 7.54
N GLU A 82 3.55 6.59 7.01
CA GLU A 82 3.11 7.75 7.79
C GLU A 82 2.15 7.36 8.91
N ARG A 83 1.19 6.47 8.62
CA ARG A 83 0.27 5.93 9.64
C ARG A 83 1.04 5.18 10.72
N MET A 84 2.01 4.34 10.34
CA MET A 84 2.84 3.60 11.30
C MET A 84 3.69 4.54 12.15
N ASN A 85 4.28 5.58 11.56
CA ASN A 85 5.03 6.60 12.28
C ASN A 85 4.14 7.32 13.31
N GLY A 86 2.89 7.64 12.95
CA GLY A 86 1.90 8.20 13.86
C GLY A 86 1.55 7.27 15.03
N GLN A 87 1.45 5.96 14.77
CA GLN A 87 1.24 4.96 15.82
C GLN A 87 2.45 4.85 16.75
N LEU A 88 3.66 4.77 16.18
CA LEU A 88 4.92 4.72 16.92
C LEU A 88 5.11 5.94 17.81
N GLY A 89 4.83 7.14 17.31
CA GLY A 89 4.91 8.37 18.10
C GLY A 89 3.91 8.44 19.26
N ARG A 90 2.85 7.63 19.23
CA ARG A 90 1.83 7.53 20.29
C ARG A 90 2.07 6.38 21.27
N THR A 91 2.99 5.46 20.95
CA THR A 91 3.32 4.34 21.83
C THR A 91 4.02 4.86 23.09
N SER A 92 3.49 4.55 24.27
CA SER A 92 4.18 4.88 25.52
C SER A 92 5.48 4.10 25.60
N THR A 93 6.58 4.83 25.65
CA THR A 93 7.92 4.25 25.78
C THR A 93 8.28 3.99 27.25
N ASN A 94 7.48 4.47 28.22
CA ASN A 94 7.74 4.34 29.65
C ASN A 94 9.20 4.68 30.06
N ARG A 95 9.83 5.65 29.38
CA ARG A 95 11.27 6.01 29.48
C ARG A 95 12.28 4.93 29.04
N HIS A 96 11.84 3.77 28.56
CA HIS A 96 12.70 2.84 27.85
C HIS A 96 13.12 3.48 26.52
N ARG A 97 14.39 3.80 26.41
CA ARG A 97 15.06 4.40 25.24
C ARG A 97 16.39 3.66 25.05
N ASN A 98 17.20 4.06 24.06
CA ASN A 98 18.53 3.51 23.80
C ASN A 98 18.54 2.03 23.34
N GLY A 99 17.58 1.60 22.53
CA GLY A 99 17.60 0.25 21.94
C GLY A 99 16.73 -0.79 22.65
N GLU A 100 16.19 -0.51 23.84
CA GLU A 100 15.35 -1.45 24.59
C GLU A 100 14.02 -1.76 23.89
N ILE A 101 13.43 -0.75 23.26
CA ILE A 101 12.17 -0.86 22.51
C ILE A 101 12.41 -1.65 21.23
N GLU A 102 13.45 -1.31 20.50
CA GLU A 102 13.89 -1.98 19.28
C GLU A 102 14.15 -3.46 19.56
N THR A 103 14.86 -3.76 20.65
CA THR A 103 15.12 -5.14 21.10
C THR A 103 13.81 -5.88 21.39
N THR A 104 12.87 -5.24 22.09
CA THR A 104 11.56 -5.83 22.40
C THR A 104 10.75 -6.13 21.13
N TYR A 105 10.65 -5.17 20.22
CA TYR A 105 9.92 -5.34 18.95
C TYR A 105 10.56 -6.42 18.08
N THR A 106 11.89 -6.42 17.92
CA THR A 106 12.59 -7.45 17.13
C THR A 106 12.42 -8.83 17.77
N THR A 107 12.53 -8.94 19.09
CA THR A 107 12.35 -10.21 19.81
C THR A 107 10.93 -10.75 19.62
N ALA A 108 9.92 -9.89 19.76
CA ALA A 108 8.53 -10.26 19.55
C ALA A 108 8.27 -10.69 18.09
N PHE A 109 8.77 -9.93 17.13
CA PHE A 109 8.62 -10.24 15.70
C PHE A 109 9.23 -11.60 15.33
N ILE A 110 10.48 -11.85 15.75
CA ILE A 110 11.18 -13.11 15.47
C ILE A 110 10.51 -14.28 16.20
N THR A 111 10.11 -14.09 17.46
CA THR A 111 9.42 -15.14 18.24
C THR A 111 8.10 -15.53 17.60
N ASN A 112 7.30 -14.55 17.19
CA ASN A 112 6.03 -14.80 16.50
C ASN A 112 6.26 -15.50 15.16
N GLY A 113 7.18 -15.02 14.33
CA GLY A 113 7.48 -15.64 13.04
C GLY A 113 7.97 -17.08 13.16
N ARG A 114 8.79 -17.38 14.18
CA ARG A 114 9.23 -18.75 14.48
C ARG A 114 8.05 -19.64 14.90
N PHE A 115 7.18 -19.14 15.76
CA PHE A 115 6.02 -19.87 16.23
C PHE A 115 5.04 -20.18 15.08
N GLU A 116 4.76 -19.20 14.23
CA GLU A 116 3.92 -19.38 13.04
C GLU A 116 4.53 -20.42 12.08
N TYR A 117 5.85 -20.37 11.84
CA TYR A 117 6.54 -21.34 10.99
C TYR A 117 6.47 -22.76 11.55
N GLN A 118 6.65 -22.93 12.87
CA GLN A 118 6.51 -24.23 13.53
C GLN A 118 5.08 -24.75 13.44
N LEU A 119 4.08 -23.91 13.71
CA LEU A 119 2.65 -24.24 13.58
C LEU A 119 2.26 -24.72 12.17
N ALA A 120 2.92 -24.19 11.15
CA ALA A 120 2.64 -24.56 9.77
C ALA A 120 3.34 -25.85 9.31
N ARG A 121 4.55 -26.13 9.83
CA ARG A 121 5.34 -27.30 9.41
C ARG A 121 5.06 -28.57 10.19
N GLU A 122 4.77 -28.45 11.47
CA GLU A 122 4.67 -29.59 12.38
C GLU A 122 3.21 -29.87 12.71
N GLU A 123 2.80 -31.14 12.60
CA GLU A 123 1.53 -31.57 13.13
C GLU A 123 1.64 -31.69 14.64
N ILE A 124 1.21 -30.65 15.36
CA ILE A 124 1.28 -30.64 16.82
C ILE A 124 0.32 -31.70 17.36
N GLN A 125 0.86 -32.80 17.89
CA GLN A 125 0.11 -33.77 18.67
C GLN A 125 -0.14 -33.22 20.07
N LEU A 126 -1.29 -32.56 20.24
CA LEU A 126 -1.73 -32.02 21.50
C LEU A 126 -2.47 -33.09 22.31
N GLU A 127 -2.23 -33.13 23.62
CA GLU A 127 -3.05 -33.93 24.52
C GLU A 127 -4.53 -33.52 24.42
N ALA A 128 -5.43 -34.49 24.54
CA ALA A 128 -6.88 -34.26 24.38
C ALA A 128 -7.44 -33.20 25.36
N SER A 129 -6.84 -33.07 26.54
CA SER A 129 -7.19 -32.06 27.56
C SER A 129 -6.87 -30.63 27.13
N ILE A 130 -5.76 -30.44 26.40
CA ILE A 130 -5.28 -29.15 25.88
C ILE A 130 -6.06 -28.77 24.64
N SER A 131 -6.27 -29.73 23.72
CA SER A 131 -7.06 -29.55 22.50
C SER A 131 -8.48 -29.04 22.78
N ARG A 132 -9.09 -29.49 23.89
CA ARG A 132 -10.46 -29.08 24.28
C ARG A 132 -10.55 -27.64 24.77
N ARG A 133 -9.46 -27.06 25.27
CA ARG A 133 -9.38 -25.69 25.80
C ARG A 133 -8.78 -24.71 24.81
N MET A 134 -8.17 -25.22 23.73
CA MET A 134 -7.49 -24.39 22.75
C MET A 134 -8.52 -23.63 21.90
N PRO A 135 -8.39 -22.30 21.74
CA PRO A 135 -9.19 -21.59 20.75
C PRO A 135 -8.85 -22.12 19.34
N PRO A 136 -9.78 -22.04 18.37
CA PRO A 136 -9.50 -22.46 17.02
C PRO A 136 -8.30 -21.69 16.45
N ILE A 137 -7.21 -22.39 16.17
CA ILE A 137 -6.00 -21.81 15.56
C ILE A 137 -6.10 -22.00 14.05
N LYS A 138 -6.17 -20.90 13.31
CA LYS A 138 -5.99 -20.92 11.86
C LYS A 138 -4.51 -21.13 11.57
N ARG A 139 -4.13 -22.29 11.00
CA ARG A 139 -2.74 -22.54 10.61
C ARG A 139 -2.34 -21.60 9.47
N PRO A 140 -1.16 -20.96 9.54
CA PRO A 140 -0.68 -20.14 8.45
C PRO A 140 -0.32 -21.02 7.26
N VAL A 141 -0.66 -20.57 6.05
CA VAL A 141 -0.22 -21.22 4.81
C VAL A 141 1.17 -20.70 4.49
N LEU A 142 2.13 -21.61 4.26
CA LEU A 142 3.50 -21.28 3.88
C LEU A 142 3.54 -20.96 2.39
N ASP A 143 2.97 -19.83 2.01
CA ASP A 143 3.04 -19.34 0.64
C ASP A 143 4.33 -18.54 0.42
N GLN A 144 5.05 -18.83 -0.67
CA GLN A 144 6.18 -18.01 -1.10
C GLN A 144 5.66 -16.86 -1.98
N LEU A 145 6.15 -15.64 -1.71
CA LEU A 145 5.93 -14.49 -2.58
C LEU A 145 6.56 -14.78 -3.94
N THR A 146 5.77 -14.91 -5.00
CA THR A 146 6.36 -14.90 -6.34
C THR A 146 6.75 -13.47 -6.73
N SER A 147 7.73 -13.35 -7.61
CA SER A 147 8.16 -12.07 -8.17
C SER A 147 7.16 -11.45 -9.16
N GLN A 148 5.99 -12.07 -9.36
CA GLN A 148 5.00 -11.64 -10.33
C GLN A 148 3.80 -11.00 -9.63
N SER A 149 3.70 -9.68 -9.76
CA SER A 149 2.50 -8.91 -9.43
C SER A 149 1.73 -8.68 -10.73
N LEU A 150 0.57 -9.31 -10.87
CA LEU A 150 -0.31 -9.08 -12.02
C LEU A 150 -1.52 -8.26 -11.56
N LEU A 151 -1.76 -7.13 -12.22
CA LEU A 151 -3.01 -6.41 -12.07
C LEU A 151 -4.12 -7.28 -12.68
N SER A 152 -4.97 -7.87 -11.83
CA SER A 152 -6.05 -8.73 -12.31
C SER A 152 -7.14 -7.92 -13.00
N THR A 153 -8.03 -8.59 -13.73
CA THR A 153 -9.22 -7.98 -14.36
C THR A 153 -10.16 -7.30 -13.38
N ILE A 154 -9.99 -7.55 -12.07
CA ILE A 154 -10.79 -6.98 -10.97
C ILE A 154 -10.07 -5.76 -10.34
N GLY A 155 -8.87 -5.40 -10.83
CA GLY A 155 -8.16 -4.20 -10.42
C GLY A 155 -7.43 -4.33 -9.08
N ILE A 156 -7.25 -5.55 -8.60
CA ILE A 156 -6.41 -5.88 -7.45
C ILE A 156 -5.11 -6.47 -8.00
N VAL A 157 -3.97 -6.13 -7.40
CA VAL A 157 -2.76 -6.92 -7.66
C VAL A 157 -2.88 -8.22 -6.91
N GLU A 158 -3.07 -9.29 -7.66
CA GLU A 158 -2.85 -10.63 -7.13
C GLU A 158 -1.35 -10.87 -7.19
N VAL A 159 -0.74 -10.97 -6.01
CA VAL A 159 0.57 -11.59 -5.89
C VAL A 159 0.31 -13.07 -6.12
N LEU A 160 0.80 -13.61 -7.23
CA LEU A 160 0.76 -15.06 -7.42
C LEU A 160 1.57 -15.67 -6.28
N LEU A 161 0.99 -16.60 -5.54
CA LEU A 161 1.69 -17.35 -4.52
C LEU A 161 2.09 -18.67 -5.16
N SER A 162 3.38 -19.01 -5.14
CA SER A 162 3.82 -20.32 -5.61
C SER A 162 3.65 -21.31 -4.46
N ALA A 163 2.91 -22.39 -4.72
CA ALA A 163 3.12 -23.61 -3.97
C ALA A 163 4.58 -24.03 -4.24
N GLY A 164 5.38 -24.13 -3.18
CA GLY A 164 6.81 -24.39 -3.26
C GLY A 164 7.17 -25.59 -4.14
#